data_AF-A0A8C3HGM0-F1
#
_entry.id   AF-A0A8C3HGM0-F1
#
_cell.length_a   1.000
_cell.length_b   1.000
_cell.length_c   1.000
_cell.angle_alpha   90.00
_cell.angle_beta   90.00
_cell.angle_gamma   90.00
#
_symmetry.space_group_name_H-M   'P 1'
#
loop_
_entity.id
_entity.type
_entity.pdbx_description
1 polymer ?
#
loop_
_entity_poly.entity_id
_entity_poly.type
_entity_poly.pdbx_seq_one_letter_code
_entity_poly.pdbx_strand_id
1 'polypeptide(L)'
;MVGAPLCQGTGKVLQFSRDTKGGEWTPGSELLGEQNGSYFGSILSTVDLDRDGNMDLILIGAPLFHTPLNGGRVYICPINLPGTTMICTKTLHGQTGEVSGHFGASMSEIGDISGDGQTDVAIGAPMENDNHGALYIFHGEKGGLSPQYRQRIVGSQFPSRLHYFGQAVSGGTDLTRDGLPDIAVGAQGQVLLLR
;
A
#
# COMPACT_ATOMS: atom_id res chain seq x y z
N MET A 1 -6.84 -7.33 10.92
CA MET A 1 -5.50 -7.94 10.72
C MET A 1 -4.47 -7.13 11.48
N VAL A 2 -3.36 -7.75 11.88
CA VAL A 2 -2.27 -7.09 12.61
C VAL A 2 -0.93 -7.53 12.04
N GLY A 3 -0.03 -6.58 11.85
CA GLY A 3 1.33 -6.83 11.41
C GLY A 3 2.33 -6.95 12.56
N ALA A 4 3.32 -7.82 12.39
CA ALA A 4 4.43 -8.05 13.30
C ALA A 4 5.75 -8.06 12.50
N PRO A 5 6.25 -6.90 12.05
CA PRO A 5 7.33 -6.79 11.05
C PRO A 5 8.70 -7.30 11.52
N LEU A 6 8.89 -7.49 12.83
CA LEU A 6 10.13 -8.01 13.41
C LEU A 6 10.04 -9.52 13.74
N CYS A 7 8.88 -10.14 13.53
CA CYS A 7 8.65 -11.53 13.91
C CYS A 7 9.53 -12.46 13.07
N GLN A 8 10.27 -13.35 13.74
CA GLN A 8 11.12 -14.38 13.11
C GLN A 8 12.15 -13.81 12.10
N GLY A 9 12.51 -12.53 12.23
CA GLY A 9 13.47 -11.87 11.35
C GLY A 9 12.92 -11.45 9.98
N THR A 10 11.85 -12.09 9.47
CA THR A 10 11.26 -11.76 8.16
C THR A 10 10.01 -10.88 8.23
N GLY A 11 9.29 -10.92 9.35
CA GLY A 11 8.00 -10.26 9.53
C GLY A 11 6.81 -11.20 9.35
N LYS A 12 5.65 -10.83 9.89
CA LYS A 12 4.43 -11.65 9.87
C LYS A 12 3.17 -10.79 9.85
N VAL A 13 2.09 -11.29 9.26
CA VAL A 13 0.73 -10.72 9.37
C VAL A 13 -0.23 -11.79 9.90
N LEU A 14 -1.11 -11.37 10.81
CA LEU A 14 -2.10 -12.21 11.48
C LEU A 14 -3.52 -11.71 11.18
N GLN A 15 -4.38 -12.63 10.78
CA GLN A 15 -5.82 -12.39 10.73
C GLN A 15 -6.44 -12.68 12.10
N PHE A 16 -7.42 -11.87 12.48
CA PHE A 16 -8.25 -12.11 13.66
C PHE A 16 -9.70 -12.11 13.21
N SER A 17 -10.48 -13.05 13.74
CA SER A 17 -11.93 -13.08 13.59
C SER A 17 -12.57 -12.86 14.96
N ARG A 18 -13.76 -12.27 14.96
CA ARG A 18 -14.56 -12.09 16.17
C ARG A 18 -15.68 -13.10 16.16
N ASP A 19 -15.81 -13.88 17.23
CA ASP A 19 -16.97 -14.75 17.39
C ASP A 19 -18.23 -13.89 17.55
N THR A 20 -19.23 -14.15 16.71
CA THR A 20 -20.53 -13.46 16.72
C THR A 20 -21.38 -13.82 17.93
N LYS A 21 -21.07 -14.90 18.66
CA LYS A 21 -21.82 -15.37 19.83
C LYS A 21 -21.23 -14.91 21.16
N GLY A 22 -19.91 -14.96 21.31
CA GLY A 22 -19.19 -14.56 22.54
C GLY A 22 -18.48 -13.21 22.46
N GLY A 23 -18.30 -12.64 21.27
CA GLY A 23 -17.60 -11.38 21.06
C GLY A 23 -16.07 -11.45 21.23
N GLU A 24 -15.52 -12.63 21.51
CA GLU A 24 -14.08 -12.88 21.69
C GLU A 24 -13.35 -12.86 20.34
N TRP A 25 -12.12 -12.34 20.36
CA TRP A 25 -11.24 -12.31 19.18
C TRP A 25 -10.34 -13.52 19.20
N THR A 26 -10.35 -14.30 18.12
CA THR A 26 -9.46 -15.45 17.95
C THR A 26 -8.50 -15.22 16.78
N PRO A 27 -7.23 -15.63 16.90
CA PRO A 27 -6.31 -15.61 15.79
C PRO A 27 -6.77 -16.62 14.73
N GLY A 28 -6.74 -16.19 13.46
CA GLY A 28 -7.02 -16.98 12.29
C GLY A 28 -5.73 -17.35 11.54
N SER A 29 -5.74 -17.21 10.21
CA SER A 29 -4.58 -17.51 9.38
C SER A 29 -3.42 -16.54 9.60
N GLU A 30 -2.21 -17.04 9.34
CA GLU A 30 -0.96 -16.28 9.42
C GLU A 30 -0.25 -16.24 8.05
N LEU A 31 0.42 -15.13 7.76
CA LEU A 31 1.29 -14.95 6.59
C LEU A 31 2.69 -14.55 7.04
N LEU A 32 3.70 -15.32 6.63
CA LEU A 32 5.11 -15.04 6.93
C LEU A 32 5.77 -14.28 5.78
N GLY A 33 6.63 -13.33 6.12
CA GLY A 33 7.49 -12.64 5.16
C GLY A 33 8.59 -13.57 4.62
N GLU A 34 9.03 -13.30 3.39
CA GLU A 34 9.99 -14.16 2.68
C GLU A 34 11.46 -13.79 2.93
N GLN A 35 11.76 -12.55 3.31
CA GLN A 35 13.12 -12.01 3.38
C GLN A 35 13.41 -11.39 4.75
N ASN A 36 14.57 -11.75 5.31
CA ASN A 36 15.05 -11.21 6.57
C ASN A 36 15.24 -9.69 6.49
N GLY A 37 14.77 -8.98 7.50
CA GLY A 37 14.86 -7.52 7.60
C GLY A 37 13.90 -6.78 6.67
N SER A 38 13.05 -7.45 5.89
CA SER A 38 12.16 -6.80 4.91
C SER A 38 11.04 -5.95 5.54
N TYR A 39 10.80 -6.10 6.84
CA TYR A 39 9.73 -5.41 7.57
C TYR A 39 8.34 -5.76 7.03
N PHE A 40 8.15 -6.98 6.54
CA PHE A 40 6.87 -7.47 6.04
C PHE A 40 5.76 -7.33 7.09
N GLY A 41 4.67 -6.65 6.71
CA GLY A 41 3.55 -6.39 7.61
C GLY A 41 3.67 -5.09 8.41
N SER A 42 4.66 -4.24 8.13
CA SER A 42 4.79 -2.94 8.82
C SER A 42 3.72 -1.93 8.39
N ILE A 43 3.25 -2.02 7.15
CA ILE A 43 2.13 -1.22 6.62
C ILE A 43 1.07 -2.18 6.12
N LEU A 44 -0.19 -1.92 6.45
CA LEU A 44 -1.36 -2.65 5.95
C LEU A 44 -2.36 -1.66 5.36
N SER A 45 -2.98 -2.01 4.24
CA SER A 45 -4.12 -1.27 3.68
C SER A 45 -5.16 -2.25 3.17
N THR A 46 -6.42 -2.00 3.45
CA THR A 46 -7.53 -2.75 2.85
C THR A 46 -8.07 -1.98 1.65
N VAL A 47 -8.59 -2.69 0.65
CA VAL A 47 -9.17 -2.08 -0.56
C VAL A 47 -10.50 -2.77 -0.85
N ASP A 48 -11.56 -1.99 -0.93
CA ASP A 48 -12.84 -2.38 -1.55
C ASP A 48 -12.70 -2.10 -3.06
N LEU A 49 -12.40 -3.15 -3.83
CA LEU A 49 -11.95 -3.01 -5.21
C LEU A 49 -13.12 -2.72 -6.15
N ASP A 50 -14.26 -3.38 -5.95
CA ASP A 50 -15.46 -3.24 -6.78
C ASP A 50 -16.52 -2.30 -6.19
N ARG A 51 -16.24 -1.74 -5.01
CA ARG A 51 -17.05 -0.72 -4.32
C ARG A 51 -18.40 -1.25 -3.86
N ASP A 52 -18.48 -2.53 -3.54
CA ASP A 52 -19.69 -3.19 -3.04
C ASP A 52 -19.90 -3.03 -1.52
N GLY A 53 -18.94 -2.42 -0.81
CA GLY A 53 -18.93 -2.21 0.63
C GLY A 53 -18.24 -3.33 1.42
N ASN A 54 -17.74 -4.37 0.75
CA ASN A 54 -16.90 -5.41 1.31
C ASN A 54 -15.44 -5.18 0.90
N MET A 55 -14.51 -5.42 1.82
CA MET A 55 -13.09 -5.31 1.47
C MET A 55 -12.66 -6.56 0.70
N ASP A 56 -12.15 -6.38 -0.52
CA ASP A 56 -11.71 -7.45 -1.41
C ASP A 56 -10.25 -7.83 -1.21
N LEU A 57 -9.40 -6.84 -0.93
CA LEU A 57 -7.96 -7.00 -0.88
C LEU A 57 -7.40 -6.49 0.44
N ILE A 58 -6.34 -7.14 0.91
CA ILE A 58 -5.34 -6.53 1.77
C ILE A 58 -4.02 -6.37 1.02
N LEU A 59 -3.46 -5.18 1.15
CA LEU A 59 -2.12 -4.84 0.75
C LEU A 59 -1.20 -4.90 1.97
N ILE A 60 -0.06 -5.57 1.80
CA ILE A 60 0.93 -5.74 2.86
C ILE A 60 2.25 -5.13 2.39
N GLY A 61 2.73 -4.11 3.11
CA GLY A 61 4.00 -3.46 2.84
C GLY A 61 5.18 -4.19 3.47
N ALA A 62 6.26 -4.30 2.70
CA ALA A 62 7.60 -4.71 3.12
C ALA A 62 8.61 -3.66 2.60
N PRO A 63 8.63 -2.45 3.18
CA PRO A 63 9.40 -1.33 2.64
C PRO A 63 10.91 -1.55 2.67
N LEU A 64 11.42 -2.44 3.53
CA LEU A 64 12.84 -2.77 3.60
C LEU A 64 13.19 -4.03 2.79
N PHE A 65 12.23 -4.60 2.05
CA PHE A 65 12.51 -5.63 1.07
C PHE A 65 13.50 -5.09 0.04
N HIS A 66 14.43 -5.91 -0.44
CA HIS A 66 15.39 -5.47 -1.44
C HIS A 66 15.68 -6.56 -2.47
N THR A 67 15.90 -6.09 -3.70
CA THR A 67 16.55 -6.83 -4.78
C THR A 67 17.72 -6.01 -5.31
N PRO A 68 18.56 -6.55 -6.20
CA PRO A 68 19.56 -5.74 -6.90
C PRO A 68 19.00 -4.58 -7.73
N LEU A 69 17.68 -4.54 -7.96
CA LEU A 69 17.02 -3.59 -8.85
C LEU A 69 15.96 -2.71 -8.18
N ASN A 70 15.38 -3.13 -7.06
CA ASN A 70 14.24 -2.44 -6.44
C ASN A 70 14.33 -2.49 -4.91
N GLY A 71 13.97 -1.38 -4.27
CA GLY A 71 13.82 -1.24 -2.83
C GLY A 71 12.36 -1.11 -2.41
N GLY A 72 11.92 -2.00 -1.54
CA GLY A 72 10.55 -2.15 -1.07
C GLY A 72 9.71 -3.08 -1.95
N ARG A 73 8.64 -3.59 -1.36
CA ARG A 73 7.65 -4.46 -2.02
C ARG A 73 6.29 -4.29 -1.36
N VAL A 74 5.23 -4.40 -2.15
CA VAL A 74 3.86 -4.55 -1.65
C VAL A 74 3.28 -5.87 -2.14
N TYR A 75 2.62 -6.61 -1.25
CA TYR A 75 1.94 -7.86 -1.56
C TYR A 75 0.44 -7.61 -1.66
N ILE A 76 -0.21 -8.20 -2.67
CA ILE A 76 -1.65 -8.14 -2.86
C ILE A 76 -2.23 -9.50 -2.43
N CYS A 77 -3.10 -9.48 -1.44
CA CYS A 77 -3.69 -10.70 -0.89
C CYS A 77 -5.22 -10.56 -0.87
N PRO A 78 -5.95 -11.36 -1.66
CA PRO A 78 -7.40 -11.41 -1.59
C PRO A 78 -7.87 -11.77 -0.18
N ILE A 79 -8.89 -11.04 0.30
CA ILE A 79 -9.57 -11.35 1.54
C ILE A 79 -10.50 -12.53 1.26
N ASN A 80 -10.15 -13.68 1.84
CA ASN A 80 -10.92 -14.91 1.66
C ASN A 80 -11.91 -15.11 2.84
N LEU A 81 -12.89 -15.98 2.62
CA LEU A 81 -13.89 -16.36 3.61
C LEU A 81 -13.25 -16.84 4.93
N PRO A 82 -13.92 -16.62 6.08
CA PRO A 82 -13.44 -17.10 7.38
C PRO A 82 -13.10 -18.59 7.36
N GLY A 83 -11.92 -18.95 7.87
CA GLY A 83 -11.45 -20.35 7.94
C GLY A 83 -10.65 -20.82 6.73
N THR A 84 -10.42 -19.96 5.74
CA THR A 84 -9.48 -20.23 4.64
C THR A 84 -8.10 -19.65 4.93
N THR A 85 -7.07 -20.27 4.38
CA THR A 85 -5.69 -19.76 4.48
C THR A 85 -5.55 -18.54 3.59
N MET A 86 -5.10 -17.42 4.16
CA MET A 86 -4.75 -16.24 3.38
C MET A 86 -3.52 -16.53 2.50
N ILE A 87 -3.60 -16.14 1.22
CA ILE A 87 -2.52 -16.30 0.25
C ILE A 87 -2.43 -15.02 -0.57
N CYS A 88 -1.21 -14.49 -0.73
CA CYS A 88 -0.97 -13.34 -1.60
C CYS A 88 -0.75 -13.81 -3.03
N THR A 89 -1.46 -13.19 -3.98
CA THR A 89 -1.51 -13.65 -5.38
C THR A 89 -0.55 -12.89 -6.29
N LYS A 90 -0.23 -11.64 -5.94
CA LYS A 90 0.63 -10.75 -6.74
C LYS A 90 1.49 -9.88 -5.84
N THR A 91 2.51 -9.25 -6.44
CA THR A 91 3.35 -8.24 -5.80
C THR A 91 3.48 -7.01 -6.69
N LEU A 92 3.65 -5.85 -6.06
CA LEU A 92 3.94 -4.58 -6.70
C LEU A 92 5.34 -4.12 -6.31
N HIS A 93 5.97 -3.38 -7.22
CA HIS A 93 7.29 -2.79 -7.04
C HIS A 93 7.32 -1.38 -7.64
N GLY A 94 8.20 -0.55 -7.10
CA GLY A 94 8.49 0.78 -7.64
C GLY A 94 9.39 0.74 -8.87
N GLN A 95 9.94 1.89 -9.23
CA GLN A 95 10.83 2.08 -10.37
C GLN A 95 12.09 1.22 -10.27
N THR A 96 12.47 0.58 -11.38
CA THR A 96 13.75 -0.14 -11.49
C THR A 96 14.93 0.82 -11.36
N GLY A 97 15.91 0.43 -10.54
CA GLY A 97 17.10 1.22 -10.20
C GLY A 97 17.03 1.87 -8.82
N GLU A 98 15.85 1.98 -8.23
CA GLU A 98 15.63 2.61 -6.92
C GLU A 98 15.76 1.58 -5.78
N VAL A 99 16.95 1.04 -5.59
CA VAL A 99 17.23 -0.08 -4.65
C VAL A 99 17.00 0.23 -3.17
N SER A 100 16.98 1.50 -2.79
CA SER A 100 16.69 1.96 -1.42
C SER A 100 15.45 2.83 -1.37
N GLY A 101 14.55 2.69 -2.33
CA GLY A 101 13.38 3.56 -2.48
C GLY A 101 12.35 3.48 -1.35
N HIS A 102 12.35 2.37 -0.61
CA HIS A 102 11.38 2.06 0.43
C HIS A 102 9.93 2.06 -0.09
N PHE A 103 9.72 1.49 -1.29
CA PHE A 103 8.40 1.32 -1.87
C PHE A 103 7.48 0.52 -0.94
N GLY A 104 6.28 1.04 -0.69
CA GLY A 104 5.33 0.44 0.26
C GLY A 104 5.48 0.95 1.70
N ALA A 105 6.22 2.04 1.91
CA ALA A 105 6.33 2.69 3.23
C ALA A 105 5.06 3.45 3.64
N SER A 106 4.19 3.76 2.68
CA SER A 106 2.83 4.24 2.91
C SER A 106 1.93 3.77 1.78
N MET A 107 0.65 3.57 2.07
CA MET A 107 -0.35 3.10 1.10
C MET A 107 -1.71 3.69 1.46
N SER A 108 -2.51 4.03 0.47
CA SER A 108 -3.91 4.40 0.66
C SER A 108 -4.73 3.99 -0.55
N GLU A 109 -5.95 3.53 -0.30
CA GLU A 109 -7.02 3.60 -1.27
C GLU A 109 -7.24 5.07 -1.68
N ILE A 110 -7.44 5.33 -2.97
CA ILE A 110 -7.66 6.69 -3.50
C ILE A 110 -8.97 6.84 -4.27
N GLY A 111 -9.84 5.83 -4.21
CA GLY A 111 -11.07 5.78 -4.99
C GLY A 111 -10.82 5.44 -6.46
N ASP A 112 -11.86 5.54 -7.29
CA ASP A 112 -11.76 5.33 -8.74
C ASP A 112 -11.39 6.66 -9.40
N ILE A 113 -10.09 6.92 -9.54
CA ILE A 113 -9.59 8.10 -10.24
C ILE A 113 -9.51 7.87 -11.75
N SER A 114 -9.51 6.60 -12.17
CA SER A 114 -9.43 6.20 -13.56
C SER A 114 -10.78 6.27 -14.31
N GLY A 115 -11.88 6.24 -13.57
CA GLY A 115 -13.26 6.23 -14.07
C GLY A 115 -13.69 4.88 -14.65
N ASP A 116 -13.04 3.78 -14.26
CA ASP A 116 -13.30 2.43 -14.81
C ASP A 116 -14.21 1.57 -13.92
N GLY A 117 -14.67 2.13 -12.81
CA GLY A 117 -15.54 1.48 -11.82
C GLY A 117 -14.78 0.68 -10.77
N GLN A 118 -13.46 0.68 -10.77
CA GLN A 118 -12.65 -0.01 -9.78
C GLN A 118 -11.80 0.95 -8.98
N THR A 119 -11.54 0.55 -7.75
CA THR A 119 -10.78 1.38 -6.82
C THR A 119 -9.29 1.32 -7.11
N ASP A 120 -8.69 2.50 -7.21
CA ASP A 120 -7.26 2.70 -7.42
C ASP A 120 -6.53 2.89 -6.07
N VAL A 121 -5.20 2.74 -6.11
CA VAL A 121 -4.35 2.79 -4.91
C VAL A 121 -3.13 3.66 -5.15
N ALA A 122 -2.79 4.46 -4.14
CA ALA A 122 -1.53 5.19 -4.07
C ALA A 122 -0.52 4.50 -3.13
N ILE A 123 0.74 4.41 -3.55
CA ILE A 123 1.83 3.79 -2.79
C ILE A 123 3.03 4.73 -2.74
N GLY A 124 3.51 5.02 -1.53
CA GLY A 124 4.67 5.87 -1.30
C GLY A 124 6.00 5.14 -1.31
N ALA A 125 7.03 5.81 -1.81
CA ALA A 125 8.42 5.38 -1.80
C ALA A 125 9.32 6.58 -1.42
N PRO A 126 9.34 6.97 -0.13
CA PRO A 126 9.89 8.25 0.32
C PRO A 126 11.42 8.38 0.16
N MET A 127 12.14 7.28 -0.03
CA MET A 127 13.60 7.30 -0.15
C MET A 127 14.10 7.21 -1.60
N GLU A 128 13.19 7.14 -2.57
CA GLU A 128 13.55 7.20 -3.99
C GLU A 128 14.11 8.57 -4.41
N ASN A 129 14.81 8.57 -5.55
CA ASN A 129 15.30 9.77 -6.22
C ASN A 129 16.11 10.65 -5.25
N ASP A 130 17.15 10.08 -4.64
CA ASP A 130 18.02 10.74 -3.65
C ASP A 130 17.23 11.34 -2.47
N ASN A 131 16.33 10.55 -1.86
CA ASN A 131 15.45 10.96 -0.77
C ASN A 131 14.49 12.12 -1.09
N HIS A 132 14.28 12.45 -2.36
CA HIS A 132 13.19 13.37 -2.72
C HIS A 132 11.82 12.68 -2.58
N GLY A 133 11.81 11.36 -2.72
CA GLY A 133 10.62 10.52 -2.58
C GLY A 133 9.74 10.50 -3.82
N ALA A 134 8.89 9.50 -3.89
CA ALA A 134 7.94 9.32 -4.97
C ALA A 134 6.58 8.79 -4.47
N LEU A 135 5.55 9.07 -5.25
CA LEU A 135 4.21 8.48 -5.12
C LEU A 135 3.87 7.75 -6.41
N TYR A 136 3.37 6.53 -6.27
CA TYR A 136 2.93 5.68 -7.37
C TYR A 136 1.42 5.50 -7.33
N ILE A 137 0.78 5.58 -8.50
CA ILE A 137 -0.64 5.28 -8.66
C ILE A 137 -0.78 3.96 -9.42
N PHE A 138 -1.49 3.02 -8.81
CA PHE A 138 -1.84 1.73 -9.39
C PHE A 138 -3.34 1.67 -9.60
N HIS A 139 -3.76 1.31 -10.81
CA HIS A 139 -5.18 1.18 -11.09
C HIS A 139 -5.73 -0.16 -10.61
N GLY A 140 -7.01 -0.15 -10.22
CA GLY A 140 -7.80 -1.36 -10.05
C GLY A 140 -7.94 -2.12 -11.38
N GLU A 141 -8.01 -3.45 -11.31
CA GLU A 141 -8.34 -4.29 -12.46
C GLU A 141 -9.12 -5.52 -12.01
N LYS A 142 -9.91 -6.13 -12.91
CA LYS A 142 -10.79 -7.22 -12.51
C LYS A 142 -9.96 -8.36 -11.90
N GLY A 143 -10.15 -8.59 -10.60
CA GLY A 143 -9.40 -9.59 -9.83
C GLY A 143 -8.09 -9.09 -9.17
N GLY A 144 -7.87 -7.77 -9.03
CA GLY A 144 -6.80 -7.22 -8.21
C GLY A 144 -6.39 -5.79 -8.58
N LEU A 145 -5.08 -5.51 -8.46
CA LEU A 145 -4.48 -4.28 -8.96
C LEU A 145 -3.60 -4.59 -10.17
N SER A 146 -3.47 -3.61 -11.07
CA SER A 146 -2.53 -3.68 -12.17
C SER A 146 -1.09 -3.84 -11.65
N PRO A 147 -0.26 -4.73 -12.20
CA PRO A 147 1.11 -4.92 -11.73
C PRO A 147 2.05 -3.76 -12.09
N GLN A 148 1.65 -2.91 -13.03
CA GLN A 148 2.40 -1.74 -13.46
C GLN A 148 1.71 -0.48 -12.96
N TYR A 149 2.50 0.43 -12.37
CA TYR A 149 1.97 1.73 -11.99
C TYR A 149 1.58 2.52 -13.26
N ARG A 150 0.52 3.32 -13.16
CA ARG A 150 0.08 4.21 -14.24
C ARG A 150 0.72 5.58 -14.18
N GLN A 151 1.03 6.03 -12.98
CA GLN A 151 1.66 7.31 -12.75
C GLN A 151 2.70 7.21 -11.63
N ARG A 152 3.82 7.92 -11.83
CA ARG A 152 4.85 8.15 -10.80
C ARG A 152 5.07 9.65 -10.66
N ILE A 153 4.84 10.17 -9.46
CA ILE A 153 5.00 11.58 -9.11
C ILE A 153 6.22 11.69 -8.21
N VAL A 154 7.20 12.51 -8.58
CA VAL A 154 8.48 12.59 -7.85
C VAL A 154 8.56 13.91 -7.09
N GLY A 155 8.96 13.87 -5.82
CA GLY A 155 9.05 15.05 -4.96
C GLY A 155 9.95 16.17 -5.51
N SER A 156 10.95 15.80 -6.32
CA SER A 156 11.88 16.72 -6.98
C SER A 156 11.26 17.53 -8.12
N GLN A 157 10.08 17.15 -8.62
CA GLN A 157 9.34 17.89 -9.65
C GLN A 157 8.66 19.15 -9.11
N PHE A 158 8.45 19.22 -7.79
CA PHE A 158 7.84 20.38 -7.15
C PHE A 158 8.85 21.52 -6.95
N PRO A 159 8.44 22.80 -7.01
CA PRO A 159 9.34 23.94 -6.87
C PRO A 159 10.16 23.96 -5.57
N SER A 160 9.60 23.46 -4.46
CA SER A 160 10.29 23.37 -3.18
C SER A 160 11.29 22.21 -3.09
N ARG A 161 11.38 21.35 -4.11
CA ARG A 161 12.20 20.13 -4.16
C ARG A 161 12.04 19.31 -2.88
N LEU A 162 10.88 18.67 -2.78
CA LEU A 162 10.46 17.96 -1.57
C LEU A 162 11.46 16.87 -1.20
N HIS A 163 11.59 16.63 0.11
CA HIS A 163 12.26 15.46 0.67
C HIS A 163 11.24 14.54 1.33
N TYR A 164 11.49 13.24 1.25
CA TYR A 164 10.61 12.19 1.79
C TYR A 164 9.15 12.29 1.32
N PHE A 165 8.92 12.79 0.10
CA PHE A 165 7.59 12.82 -0.49
C PHE A 165 7.01 11.41 -0.60
N GLY A 166 5.78 11.21 -0.13
CA GLY A 166 5.16 9.89 -0.05
C GLY A 166 5.45 9.15 1.25
N GLN A 167 6.00 9.80 2.29
CA GLN A 167 6.17 9.17 3.61
C GLN A 167 4.84 8.87 4.32
N ALA A 168 3.77 9.58 3.97
CA ALA A 168 2.41 9.34 4.43
C ALA A 168 1.46 9.69 3.29
N VAL A 169 0.40 8.91 3.11
CA VAL A 169 -0.58 9.09 2.05
C VAL A 169 -1.97 8.84 2.62
N SER A 170 -2.93 9.66 2.23
CA SER A 170 -4.35 9.47 2.51
C SER A 170 -5.14 10.02 1.32
N GLY A 171 -6.11 9.27 0.82
CA GLY A 171 -6.97 9.71 -0.28
C GLY A 171 -8.37 9.11 -0.20
N GLY A 172 -9.09 9.17 -1.31
CA GLY A 172 -10.41 8.57 -1.46
C GLY A 172 -11.58 9.47 -1.02
N THR A 173 -11.31 10.73 -0.67
CA THR A 173 -12.33 11.72 -0.33
C THR A 173 -12.17 12.96 -1.20
N ASP A 174 -13.28 13.47 -1.71
CA ASP A 174 -13.35 14.78 -2.39
C ASP A 174 -13.36 15.91 -1.33
N LEU A 175 -12.18 16.50 -1.11
CA LEU A 175 -11.94 17.61 -0.19
C LEU A 175 -12.13 18.96 -0.88
N THR A 176 -11.94 19.02 -2.21
CA THR A 176 -12.06 20.26 -3.00
C THR A 176 -13.49 20.53 -3.50
N ARG A 177 -14.38 19.54 -3.39
CA ARG A 177 -15.79 19.55 -3.83
C ARG A 177 -15.96 19.70 -5.33
N ASP A 178 -15.04 19.13 -6.11
CA ASP A 178 -15.13 19.13 -7.58
C ASP A 178 -15.70 17.82 -8.14
N GLY A 179 -16.00 16.85 -7.28
CA GLY A 179 -16.57 15.56 -7.62
C GLY A 179 -15.53 14.47 -7.87
N LEU A 180 -14.24 14.76 -7.73
CA LEU A 180 -13.15 13.78 -7.87
C LEU A 180 -12.48 13.52 -6.51
N PRO A 181 -11.99 12.29 -6.24
CA PRO A 181 -11.21 12.02 -5.04
C PRO A 181 -9.88 12.79 -5.04
N ASP A 182 -9.57 13.45 -3.93
CA ASP A 182 -8.27 14.09 -3.72
C ASP A 182 -7.28 13.15 -2.99
N ILE A 183 -5.98 13.44 -3.13
CA ILE A 183 -4.89 12.69 -2.47
C ILE A 183 -4.03 13.64 -1.64
N ALA A 184 -4.00 13.45 -0.32
CA ALA A 184 -3.08 14.12 0.59
C ALA A 184 -1.78 13.33 0.74
N VAL A 185 -0.63 13.98 0.54
CA VAL A 185 0.69 13.37 0.54
C VAL A 185 1.63 14.13 1.47
N GLY A 186 2.19 13.42 2.45
CA GLY A 186 3.19 13.95 3.36
C GLY A 186 4.59 14.00 2.73
N ALA A 187 5.33 15.04 3.08
CA ALA A 187 6.75 15.24 2.82
C ALA A 187 7.40 15.89 4.05
N GLN A 188 8.72 16.03 4.06
CA GLN A 188 9.43 16.64 5.18
C GLN A 188 8.97 18.09 5.39
N GLY A 189 8.27 18.35 6.50
CA GLY A 189 7.78 19.68 6.85
C GLY A 189 6.62 20.19 6.00
N GLN A 190 6.05 19.39 5.10
CA GLN A 190 4.97 19.80 4.19
C GLN A 190 3.94 18.68 3.99
N VAL A 191 2.70 19.07 3.70
CA VAL A 191 1.65 18.18 3.19
C VAL A 191 1.12 18.80 1.91
N LEU A 192 1.01 18.00 0.86
CA LEU A 192 0.49 18.40 -0.44
C LEU A 192 -0.89 17.78 -0.64
N LEU A 193 -1.80 18.54 -1.21
CA LEU A 193 -3.07 18.04 -1.71
C LEU A 193 -3.01 17.98 -3.23
N LEU A 194 -3.12 16.78 -3.78
CA LEU A 194 -3.17 16.51 -5.22
C LEU A 194 -4.63 16.31 -5.63
N ARG A 195 -4.97 16.85 -6.80
CA ARG A 195 -6.28 16.81 -7.46
C ARG A 195 -6.07 16.61 -8.96
#